data_AF-A0A2N1QI30-F1
#
_entry.id   AF-A0A2N1QI30-F1
#
_cell.length_a   1.000
_cell.length_b   1.000
_cell.length_c   1.000
_cell.angle_alpha   90.00
_cell.angle_beta   90.00
_cell.angle_gamma   90.00
#
_symmetry.space_group_name_H-M   'P 1'
#
loop_
_entity.id
_entity.type
_entity.pdbx_description
1 polymer ?
#
loop_
_entity_poly.entity_id
_entity_poly.type
_entity_poly.pdbx_seq_one_letter_code
_entity_poly.pdbx_strand_id
1 'polypeptide(L)' 'MDIFIKILGLLIGLGFIYLAYQFFFNGNKIISWIQKRKYNATSEPRSSEIMVSKLIGCLLFIVGIYYSIIAILSFFS' A
#
# COMPACT_ATOMS: atom_id res chain seq x y z
N MET A 1 1.95 -27.00 -6.54
CA MET A 1 0.99 -25.89 -6.44
C MET A 1 1.23 -25.08 -5.16
N ASP A 2 1.60 -25.74 -4.05
CA ASP A 2 1.89 -25.08 -2.76
C ASP A 2 2.95 -23.99 -2.80
N ILE A 3 4.13 -24.27 -3.39
CA ILE A 3 5.22 -23.28 -3.38
C ILE A 3 4.85 -21.99 -4.13
N PHE A 4 4.09 -22.12 -5.20
CA PHE A 4 3.63 -20.98 -6.00
C PHE A 4 2.68 -20.09 -5.20
N ILE A 5 1.72 -20.68 -4.48
CA ILE A 5 0.77 -19.95 -3.63
C ILE A 5 1.49 -19.26 -2.48
N LYS A 6 2.48 -19.92 -1.85
CA LYS A 6 3.29 -19.34 -0.77
C LYS A 6 4.09 -18.12 -1.25
N ILE A 7 4.72 -18.22 -2.43
CA ILE A 7 5.45 -17.10 -3.06
C ILE A 7 4.49 -15.97 -3.42
N LEU A 8 3.32 -16.29 -3.99
CA LEU A 8 2.31 -15.29 -4.34
C LEU A 8 1.82 -14.53 -3.11
N GLY A 9 1.54 -15.23 -2.01
CA GLY A 9 1.16 -14.61 -0.73
C GLY A 9 2.21 -13.66 -0.19
N LEU A 10 3.50 -14.06 -0.26
CA LEU A 10 4.61 -13.20 0.14
C LEU A 10 4.71 -11.95 -0.76
N LEU A 11 4.60 -12.11 -2.08
CA LEU A 11 4.62 -10.99 -3.03
C LEU A 11 3.46 -10.02 -2.80
N ILE A 12 2.27 -10.53 -2.48
CA ILE A 12 1.11 -9.70 -2.15
C ILE A 12 1.37 -8.90 -0.87
N GLY A 13 1.87 -9.56 0.19
CA GLY A 13 2.21 -8.91 1.46
C GLY A 13 3.25 -7.79 1.27
N LEU A 14 4.34 -8.08 0.54
CA LEU A 14 5.37 -7.11 0.20
C LEU A 14 4.83 -5.98 -0.69
N GLY A 15 3.95 -6.29 -1.64
CA GLY A 15 3.28 -5.31 -2.49
C GLY A 15 2.45 -4.32 -1.68
N PHE A 16 1.69 -4.80 -0.70
CA PHE A 16 0.94 -3.94 0.21
C PHE A 16 1.85 -3.06 1.07
N ILE A 17 2.97 -3.59 1.57
CA ILE A 17 3.97 -2.80 2.30
C ILE A 17 4.59 -1.71 1.42
N TYR A 18 4.91 -2.04 0.16
CA TYR A 18 5.43 -1.06 -0.80
C TYR A 18 4.42 0.05 -1.09
N LEU A 19 3.15 -0.30 -1.32
CA LEU A 19 2.10 0.69 -1.51
C LEU A 19 1.91 1.55 -0.25
N ALA A 20 1.90 0.94 0.93
CA ALA A 20 1.83 1.66 2.20
C ALA A 20 2.93 2.71 2.34
N TYR A 21 4.17 2.33 2.03
CA TYR A 21 5.32 3.24 2.01
C TYR A 21 5.07 4.42 1.07
N GLN A 22 4.59 4.15 -0.14
CA GLN A 22 4.29 5.20 -1.11
C GLN A 22 3.22 6.17 -0.59
N PHE A 23 2.15 5.67 0.03
CA PHE A 23 1.09 6.50 0.61
C PHE A 23 1.53 7.31 1.84
N PHE A 24 2.48 6.81 2.63
CA PHE A 24 3.04 7.52 3.78
C PHE A 24 4.00 8.64 3.39
N PHE A 25 4.97 8.34 2.52
CA PHE A 25 6.08 9.25 2.22
C PHE A 25 5.83 10.09 0.96
N ASN A 26 5.13 9.54 -0.02
CA ASN A 26 4.86 10.17 -1.31
C ASN A 26 3.39 10.59 -1.49
N GLY A 27 2.64 10.78 -0.40
CA GLY A 27 1.21 11.13 -0.42
C GLY A 27 0.89 12.34 -1.31
N ASN A 28 1.71 13.39 -1.28
CA ASN A 28 1.51 14.58 -2.14
C ASN A 28 1.56 14.24 -3.64
N LYS A 29 2.50 13.37 -4.04
CA LYS A 29 2.64 12.92 -5.44
C LYS A 29 1.49 11.99 -5.84
N ILE A 30 1.05 11.11 -4.94
CA ILE A 30 -0.10 10.22 -5.20
C ILE A 30 -1.38 11.04 -5.37
N ILE A 31 -1.67 11.94 -4.43
CA ILE A 31 -2.92 12.73 -4.44
C ILE A 31 -2.98 13.58 -5.70
N SER A 32 -1.90 14.28 -6.05
CA SER A 32 -1.84 15.08 -7.28
C SER A 32 -1.97 14.24 -8.54
N TRP A 33 -1.39 13.03 -8.59
CA TRP A 33 -1.57 12.11 -9.71
C TRP A 33 -3.02 11.64 -9.85
N ILE A 34 -3.68 11.29 -8.73
CA ILE A 34 -5.10 10.90 -8.71
C ILE A 34 -5.98 12.08 -9.14
N GLN A 35 -5.72 13.28 -8.63
CA GLN A 35 -6.48 14.48 -8.97
C GLN A 35 -6.38 14.81 -10.46
N LYS A 36 -5.16 14.74 -11.02
CA LYS A 36 -4.93 14.94 -12.45
C LYS A 36 -5.67 13.91 -13.30
N ARG A 37 -5.65 12.63 -12.89
CA ARG A 37 -6.26 11.53 -13.67
C ARG A 37 -7.79 11.50 -13.57
N LYS A 38 -8.36 11.82 -12.40
CA LYS A 38 -9.80 11.69 -12.14
C LYS A 38 -10.57 12.99 -12.42
N TYR A 39 -9.95 14.14 -12.14
CA TYR A 39 -10.63 15.44 -12.16
C TYR A 39 -10.03 16.42 -13.18
N ASN A 40 -8.98 16.05 -13.92
CA ASN A 40 -8.23 16.94 -14.81
C ASN A 40 -7.78 18.24 -14.12
N ALA A 41 -7.59 18.20 -12.80
CA ALA A 41 -7.20 19.33 -11.97
C ALA A 41 -5.88 19.03 -11.26
N THR A 42 -5.01 20.03 -11.16
CA THR A 42 -3.72 19.96 -10.44
C THR A 42 -3.68 21.02 -9.36
N SER A 43 -4.67 20.99 -8.48
CA SER A 43 -4.66 21.77 -7.24
C SER A 43 -3.65 21.21 -6.25
N GLU A 44 -3.16 22.04 -5.35
CA GLU A 44 -2.32 21.55 -4.25
C GLU A 44 -3.13 20.63 -3.31
N PRO A 45 -2.56 19.47 -2.90
CA PRO A 45 -3.20 18.58 -1.94
C PRO A 45 -3.51 19.29 -0.63
N ARG A 46 -4.76 19.19 -0.16
CA ARG A 46 -5.16 19.76 1.13
C ARG A 46 -4.56 18.95 2.26
N SER A 47 -4.31 19.58 3.41
CA SER A 47 -3.80 18.90 4.61
C SER A 47 -4.65 17.70 5.04
N SER A 48 -5.98 17.77 4.85
CA SER A 48 -6.89 16.66 5.10
C SER A 48 -6.68 15.47 4.16
N GLU A 49 -6.41 15.72 2.87
CA GLU A 49 -6.13 14.67 1.89
C GLU A 49 -4.80 13.98 2.19
N ILE A 50 -3.80 14.74 2.64
CA ILE A 50 -2.51 14.19 3.09
C ILE A 50 -2.70 13.31 4.33
N MET A 51 -3.52 13.74 5.28
CA MET A 51 -3.86 12.93 6.46
C MET A 51 -4.56 11.63 6.07
N VAL A 52 -5.52 11.68 5.14
CA VAL A 52 -6.19 10.49 4.60
C VAL A 52 -5.19 9.56 3.89
N SER A 53 -4.27 10.11 3.10
CA SER A 53 -3.20 9.31 2.46
C SER A 53 -2.36 8.56 3.48
N LYS A 54 -1.97 9.20 4.58
CA LYS A 54 -1.23 8.54 5.67
C LYS A 54 -2.06 7.47 6.37
N LEU A 55 -3.36 7.71 6.57
CA LEU A 55 -4.27 6.73 7.18
C LEU A 55 -4.44 5.50 6.29
N ILE A 56 -4.62 5.70 4.98
CA ILE A 56 -4.62 4.61 3.98
C ILE A 56 -3.28 3.87 4.00
N GLY A 57 -2.16 4.58 4.03
CA GLY A 57 -0.83 3.98 4.16
C GLY A 57 -0.71 3.09 5.40
N CYS A 58 -1.21 3.56 6.55
CA CYS A 58 -1.21 2.79 7.80
C CYS A 58 -2.02 1.50 7.68
N LEU A 59 -3.22 1.57 7.11
CA LEU A 59 -4.07 0.40 6.89
C LEU A 59 -3.40 -0.60 5.95
N LEU A 60 -2.84 -0.13 4.82
CA LEU A 60 -2.11 -0.99 3.88
C LEU A 60 -0.89 -1.63 4.52
N PHE A 61 -0.21 -0.93 5.43
CA PHE A 61 0.95 -1.46 6.14
C PHE A 61 0.56 -2.61 7.07
N ILE A 62 -0.51 -2.43 7.87
CA ILE A 62 -1.03 -3.46 8.78
C ILE A 62 -1.43 -4.71 7.98
N VAL A 63 -2.17 -4.51 6.88
CA VAL A 63 -2.60 -5.59 6.00
C VAL A 63 -1.40 -6.30 5.36
N GLY A 64 -0.41 -5.53 4.88
CA GLY A 64 0.81 -6.07 4.29
C GLY A 64 1.65 -6.89 5.28
N ILE A 65 1.80 -6.42 6.51
CA ILE A 65 2.46 -7.17 7.59
C ILE A 65 1.70 -8.46 7.87
N TYR A 66 0.38 -8.40 8.03
CA TYR A 66 -0.45 -9.56 8.33
C TYR A 66 -0.26 -10.67 7.28
N TYR A 67 -0.37 -10.33 5.99
CA TYR A 67 -0.16 -11.29 4.91
C TYR A 67 1.28 -11.77 4.81
N SER A 68 2.26 -10.91 5.06
CA SER A 68 3.68 -11.30 5.05
C SER A 68 3.98 -12.31 6.15
N ILE A 69 3.46 -12.11 7.37
CA ILE A 69 3.62 -13.04 8.49
C ILE A 69 2.99 -14.39 8.16
N ILE A 70 1.75 -14.40 7.66
CA ILE A 70 1.07 -15.65 7.27
C ILE A 70 1.86 -16.39 6.19
N ALA A 71 2.33 -15.68 5.16
CA ALA A 71 3.13 -16.27 4.10
C ALA A 71 4.42 -16.88 4.65
N ILE A 72 5.14 -16.16 5.53
CA ILE A 72 6.36 -16.65 6.17
C ILE A 72 6.08 -17.90 7.01
N LEU A 73 5.05 -17.87 7.89
CA LEU A 73 4.67 -19.01 8.71
C LEU A 73 4.33 -20.24 7.86
N SER A 74 3.69 -20.03 6.71
CA SER A 74 3.35 -21.11 5.79
C SER A 74 4.57 -21.82 5.20
N PHE A 75 5.77 -21.21 5.19
CA PHE A 75 6.99 -21.91 4.75
C PHE A 75 7.54 -22.86 5.82
N PHE A 76 7.18 -22.65 7.09
CA PHE A 76 7.63 -23.46 8.22
C PHE A 76 6.62 -24.55 8.64
N SER A 77 5.39 -24.49 8.13
CA SER A 77 4.37 -25.54 8.27
C SER A 77 4.29 -26.42 7.02
#